data_AF-A0A967K1J8-F1
#
_entry.id   AF-A0A967K1J8-F1
#
_cell.length_a   1.000
_cell.length_b   1.000
_cell.length_c   1.000
_cell.angle_alpha   90.00
_cell.angle_beta   90.00
_cell.angle_gamma   90.00
#
_symmetry.space_group_name_H-M   'P 1'
#
loop_
_entity.id
_entity.type
_entity.pdbx_description
1 polymer ?
#
loop_
_entity_poly.entity_id
_entity_poly.type
_entity_poly.pdbx_seq_one_letter_code
_entity_poly.pdbx_strand_id
1 'polypeptide(L)'
;ISIGDIRRVLVDDLGLTPDRAVLALVSGEAIGPVQGGARALARAIVLSADTVMMPAFTYQTQVVPQVGPPQNALAYGEGSAQNSRATFFRPGLSVHPDCGSVAEALRCEKGVLRSL
;
A
#
# COMPACT_ATOMS: atom_id res chain seq x y z
N ILE A 1 -6.75 8.83 -18.04
CA ILE A 1 -5.93 9.92 -17.45
C ILE A 1 -4.45 9.62 -17.67
N SER A 2 -3.64 10.59 -18.09
CA SER A 2 -2.18 10.40 -18.28
C SER A 2 -1.38 10.67 -17.00
N ILE A 3 -0.10 10.28 -16.97
CA ILE A 3 0.81 10.61 -15.86
C ILE A 3 0.98 12.14 -15.69
N GLY A 4 1.00 12.89 -16.79
CA GLY A 4 1.12 14.34 -16.76
C GLY A 4 -0.11 15.01 -16.14
N ASP A 5 -1.30 14.50 -16.44
CA ASP A 5 -2.55 14.99 -15.85
C ASP A 5 -2.58 14.75 -14.34
N ILE A 6 -2.17 13.56 -13.89
CA ILE A 6 -2.13 13.23 -12.46
C ILE A 6 -1.14 14.16 -11.74
N ARG A 7 0.08 14.32 -12.28
CA ARG A 7 1.08 15.18 -11.66
C ARG A 7 0.59 16.62 -11.51
N ARG A 8 -0.10 17.15 -12.53
CA ARG A 8 -0.70 18.49 -12.47
C ARG A 8 -1.67 18.61 -11.31
N VAL A 9 -2.62 17.70 -11.18
CA VAL A 9 -3.60 17.70 -10.06
C VAL A 9 -2.88 17.58 -8.70
N LEU A 10 -1.87 16.70 -8.60
CA LEU A 10 -1.11 16.55 -7.35
C LEU A 10 -0.40 17.86 -6.94
N VAL A 11 0.16 18.60 -7.91
CA VAL A 11 0.90 19.85 -7.63
C VAL A 11 -0.06 21.02 -7.46
N ASP A 12 -0.96 21.22 -8.41
CA ASP A 12 -1.77 22.43 -8.51
C ASP A 12 -2.94 22.40 -7.51
N ASP A 13 -3.59 21.25 -7.35
CA ASP A 13 -4.80 21.14 -6.52
C ASP A 13 -4.48 20.64 -5.10
N LEU A 14 -3.54 19.69 -4.97
CA LEU A 14 -3.14 19.14 -3.67
C LEU A 14 -1.88 19.79 -3.07
N GLY A 15 -1.21 20.69 -3.81
CA GLY A 15 -0.06 21.43 -3.30
C GLY A 15 1.16 20.57 -3.00
N LEU A 16 1.30 19.40 -3.64
CA LEU A 16 2.50 18.58 -3.49
C LEU A 16 3.69 19.30 -4.13
N THR A 17 4.76 19.42 -3.37
CA THR A 17 6.01 20.02 -3.82
C THR A 17 7.16 19.02 -3.64
N PRO A 18 8.21 19.08 -4.48
CA PRO A 18 9.31 18.11 -4.46
C PRO A 18 10.22 18.16 -3.22
N ASP A 19 9.88 18.94 -2.19
CA ASP A 19 10.57 19.05 -0.90
C ASP A 19 9.76 18.42 0.26
N ARG A 20 8.59 17.84 -0.03
CA ARG A 20 7.72 17.23 0.99
C ARG A 20 7.84 15.71 1.02
N ALA A 21 7.86 15.18 2.24
CA ALA A 21 7.60 13.77 2.49
C ALA A 21 6.08 13.54 2.63
N VAL A 22 5.56 12.51 1.95
CA VAL A 22 4.13 12.17 1.95
C VAL A 22 3.88 10.72 2.34
N LEU A 23 2.86 10.52 3.16
CA LEU A 23 2.22 9.21 3.34
C LEU A 23 1.02 9.14 2.38
N ALA A 24 1.09 8.28 1.37
CA ALA A 24 0.07 8.18 0.33
C ALA A 24 -0.86 6.99 0.56
N LEU A 25 -2.17 7.26 0.50
CA LEU A 25 -3.26 6.28 0.51
C LEU A 25 -4.04 6.48 -0.80
N VAL A 26 -4.09 5.44 -1.63
CA VAL A 26 -4.56 5.59 -3.01
C VAL A 26 -5.62 4.57 -3.35
N SER A 27 -6.81 5.05 -3.70
CA SER A 27 -7.84 4.24 -4.35
C SER A 27 -7.74 4.43 -5.87
N GLY A 28 -7.21 3.43 -6.57
CA GLY A 28 -7.13 3.45 -8.03
C GLY A 28 -8.51 3.47 -8.70
N GLU A 29 -9.52 2.84 -8.07
CA GLU A 29 -10.88 2.81 -8.58
C GLU A 29 -11.53 4.19 -8.57
N ALA A 30 -11.31 5.00 -7.52
CA ALA A 30 -11.84 6.35 -7.42
C ALA A 30 -11.25 7.32 -8.46
N ILE A 31 -10.04 7.03 -8.95
CA ILE A 31 -9.37 7.82 -10.00
C ILE A 31 -9.86 7.41 -11.40
N GLY A 32 -10.28 6.16 -11.56
CA GLY A 32 -10.68 5.59 -12.84
C GLY A 32 -9.50 5.20 -13.74
N PRO A 33 -9.73 4.97 -15.05
CA PRO A 33 -8.71 4.44 -15.96
C PRO A 33 -7.50 5.37 -16.14
N VAL A 34 -6.33 4.88 -15.70
CA VAL A 34 -5.02 5.54 -15.88
C VAL A 34 -4.23 4.82 -16.97
N GLN A 35 -3.67 5.59 -17.92
CA GLN A 35 -2.76 5.04 -18.93
C GLN A 35 -1.51 4.48 -18.25
N GLY A 36 -1.24 3.17 -18.40
CA GLY A 36 -0.16 2.48 -17.68
C GLY A 36 -0.53 2.02 -16.27
N GLY A 37 -1.79 2.17 -15.85
CA GLY A 37 -2.35 1.59 -14.63
C GLY A 37 -1.65 2.02 -13.33
N ALA A 38 -1.65 1.13 -12.35
CA ALA A 38 -1.13 1.37 -11.00
C ALA A 38 0.34 1.83 -10.98
N ARG A 39 1.16 1.30 -11.91
CA ARG A 39 2.58 1.67 -12.00
C ARG A 39 2.77 3.11 -12.45
N ALA A 40 1.99 3.57 -13.44
CA ALA A 40 2.04 4.96 -13.87
C ALA A 40 1.59 5.92 -12.77
N LEU A 41 0.57 5.53 -12.00
CA LEU A 41 0.07 6.30 -10.86
C LEU A 41 1.09 6.38 -9.72
N ALA A 42 1.73 5.26 -9.34
CA ALA A 42 2.80 5.26 -8.35
C ALA A 42 3.97 6.17 -8.76
N ARG A 43 4.38 6.11 -10.04
CA ARG A 43 5.41 7.00 -10.59
C ARG A 43 5.01 8.46 -10.57
N ALA A 44 3.75 8.78 -10.88
CA ALA A 44 3.26 10.16 -10.80
C ALA A 44 3.47 10.75 -9.40
N ILE A 45 3.13 9.98 -8.36
CA ILE A 45 3.25 10.38 -6.96
C ILE A 45 4.74 10.56 -6.58
N VAL A 46 5.60 9.60 -6.92
CA VAL A 46 7.05 9.68 -6.67
C VAL A 46 7.69 10.89 -7.37
N LEU A 47 7.21 11.26 -8.55
CA LEU A 47 7.72 12.43 -9.28
C LEU A 47 7.18 13.77 -8.77
N SER A 48 6.26 13.76 -7.80
CA SER A 48 5.60 14.96 -7.26
C SER A 48 6.00 15.27 -5.82
N ALA A 49 6.76 14.39 -5.15
CA ALA A 49 7.17 14.54 -3.76
C ALA A 49 8.65 14.13 -3.59
N ASP A 50 9.30 14.59 -2.51
CA ASP A 50 10.68 14.20 -2.19
C ASP A 50 10.75 12.74 -1.73
N THR A 51 9.87 12.40 -0.77
CA THR A 51 9.83 11.09 -0.13
C THR A 51 8.38 10.59 -0.13
N VAL A 52 8.18 9.34 -0.53
CA VAL A 52 6.86 8.70 -0.55
C VAL A 52 6.87 7.45 0.31
N MET A 53 5.92 7.37 1.23
CA MET A 53 5.62 6.16 1.99
C MET A 53 4.19 5.70 1.69
N MET A 54 3.98 4.40 1.51
CA MET A 54 2.66 3.80 1.39
C MET A 54 2.54 2.61 2.33
N PRO A 55 1.37 2.38 2.96
CA PRO A 55 1.12 1.16 3.69
C PRO A 55 1.23 -0.07 2.78
N ALA A 56 2.04 -1.03 3.21
CA ALA A 56 2.33 -2.26 2.48
C ALA A 56 2.02 -3.49 3.35
N PHE A 57 0.81 -3.53 3.92
CA PHE A 57 0.41 -4.58 4.86
C PHE A 57 0.29 -5.95 4.17
N THR A 58 0.47 -7.01 4.95
CA THR A 58 0.41 -8.40 4.50
C THR A 58 -0.53 -9.19 5.41
N TYR A 59 -1.85 -9.01 5.26
CA TYR A 59 -2.82 -9.70 6.11
C TYR A 59 -2.72 -11.23 6.04
N GLN A 60 -2.18 -11.77 4.94
CA GLN A 60 -1.84 -13.18 4.79
C GLN A 60 -0.76 -13.69 5.78
N THR A 61 -0.09 -12.81 6.54
CA THR A 61 0.86 -13.19 7.59
C THR A 61 0.26 -13.13 8.99
N GLN A 62 -0.99 -12.67 9.13
CA GLN A 62 -1.64 -12.55 10.43
C GLN A 62 -2.02 -13.92 10.96
N VAL A 63 -1.96 -14.04 12.29
CA VAL A 63 -2.43 -15.21 13.04
C VAL A 63 -3.40 -14.75 14.12
N VAL A 64 -4.40 -15.58 14.40
CA VAL A 64 -5.30 -15.41 15.54
C VAL A 64 -4.69 -16.12 16.75
N PRO A 65 -4.36 -15.38 17.83
CA PRO A 65 -3.80 -16.00 19.03
C PRO A 65 -4.80 -16.95 19.71
N GLN A 66 -4.28 -17.83 20.57
CA GLN A 66 -5.13 -18.75 21.35
C GLN A 66 -5.91 -18.03 22.46
N VAL A 67 -5.34 -16.95 23.00
CA VAL A 67 -5.92 -16.16 24.09
C VAL A 67 -5.59 -14.69 23.88
N GLY A 68 -6.42 -13.81 24.44
CA GLY A 68 -6.15 -12.38 24.51
C GLY A 68 -7.27 -11.61 25.21
N PRO A 69 -7.18 -10.27 25.26
CA PRO A 69 -8.12 -9.44 26.00
C PRO A 69 -9.55 -9.57 25.43
N PRO A 70 -10.58 -9.58 26.28
CA PRO A 70 -11.95 -9.58 25.82
C PRO A 70 -12.29 -8.25 25.11
N GLN A 71 -13.36 -8.24 24.32
CA GLN A 71 -13.98 -7.03 23.74
C GLN A 71 -13.14 -6.24 22.71
N ASN A 72 -12.21 -6.89 21.99
CA ASN A 72 -11.46 -6.28 20.89
C ASN A 72 -11.87 -6.78 19.49
N ALA A 73 -13.07 -7.36 19.40
CA ALA A 73 -13.64 -7.94 18.17
C ALA A 73 -12.85 -9.12 17.57
N LEU A 74 -11.93 -9.74 18.31
CA LEU A 74 -11.22 -10.95 17.88
C LEU A 74 -11.73 -12.19 18.63
N ALA A 75 -12.11 -13.23 17.89
CA ALA A 75 -12.46 -14.55 18.45
C ALA A 75 -11.19 -15.39 18.66
N TYR A 76 -10.63 -15.32 19.86
CA TYR A 76 -9.42 -16.06 20.24
C TYR A 76 -9.62 -17.58 20.23
N GLY A 77 -8.57 -18.33 19.90
CA GLY A 77 -8.60 -19.80 19.88
C GLY A 77 -9.20 -20.42 18.61
N GLU A 78 -9.95 -19.65 17.82
CA GLU A 78 -10.70 -20.18 16.67
C GLU A 78 -9.90 -20.19 15.35
N GLY A 79 -8.69 -19.63 15.31
CA GLY A 79 -7.93 -19.47 14.07
C GLY A 79 -7.04 -20.63 13.63
N SER A 80 -7.12 -21.83 14.23
CA SER A 80 -6.17 -22.93 13.95
C SER A 80 -6.02 -23.24 12.45
N ALA A 81 -7.14 -23.35 11.72
CA ALA A 81 -7.13 -23.61 10.29
C ALA A 81 -6.57 -22.43 9.46
N GLN A 82 -6.80 -21.19 9.87
CA GLN A 82 -6.26 -20.00 9.20
C GLN A 82 -4.75 -19.86 9.49
N ASN A 83 -4.36 -20.01 10.74
CA ASN A 83 -2.97 -19.91 11.21
C ASN A 83 -2.07 -20.92 10.51
N SER A 84 -2.54 -22.14 10.26
CA SER A 84 -1.77 -23.16 9.52
C SER A 84 -1.51 -22.80 8.05
N ARG A 85 -2.23 -21.81 7.51
CA ARG A 85 -2.06 -21.28 6.14
C ARG A 85 -1.36 -19.91 6.12
N ALA A 86 -1.03 -19.35 7.29
CA ALA A 86 -0.35 -18.06 7.37
C ALA A 86 1.03 -18.14 6.73
N THR A 87 1.42 -17.07 6.05
CA THR A 87 2.72 -16.98 5.37
C THR A 87 3.72 -16.26 6.26
N PHE A 88 4.97 -16.72 6.26
CA PHE A 88 6.06 -15.97 6.89
C PHE A 88 6.34 -14.67 6.13
N PHE A 89 6.43 -13.56 6.85
CA PHE A 89 6.81 -12.30 6.24
C PHE A 89 8.23 -12.37 5.66
N ARG A 90 8.38 -11.78 4.48
CA ARG A 90 9.67 -11.48 3.84
C ARG A 90 9.51 -10.13 3.15
N PRO A 91 10.57 -9.30 3.05
CA PRO A 91 10.46 -7.98 2.41
C PRO A 91 9.89 -8.02 0.98
N GLY A 92 10.17 -9.11 0.25
CA GLY A 92 9.66 -9.35 -1.11
C GLY A 92 8.23 -9.89 -1.21
N LEU A 93 7.56 -10.21 -0.10
CA LEU A 93 6.18 -10.72 -0.11
C LEU A 93 5.22 -9.68 -0.69
N SER A 94 4.29 -10.05 -1.57
CA SER A 94 3.34 -9.08 -2.13
C SER A 94 2.51 -8.39 -1.05
N VAL A 95 2.21 -7.12 -1.28
CA VAL A 95 1.24 -6.38 -0.48
C VAL A 95 -0.13 -7.06 -0.61
N HIS A 96 -0.91 -7.08 0.48
CA HIS A 96 -2.26 -7.63 0.44
C HIS A 96 -3.14 -6.82 -0.53
N PRO A 97 -4.03 -7.45 -1.33
CA PRO A 97 -4.88 -6.75 -2.29
C PRO A 97 -5.68 -5.58 -1.72
N ASP A 98 -6.09 -5.66 -0.45
CA ASP A 98 -6.85 -4.61 0.24
C ASP A 98 -6.09 -3.29 0.41
N CYS A 99 -4.74 -3.29 0.34
CA CYS A 99 -3.97 -2.04 0.33
C CYS A 99 -3.93 -1.39 -1.05
N GLY A 100 -4.52 -2.02 -2.07
CA GLY A 100 -4.58 -1.52 -3.43
C GLY A 100 -3.35 -1.86 -4.28
N SER A 101 -3.57 -1.88 -5.60
CA SER A 101 -2.54 -2.23 -6.58
C SER A 101 -1.42 -1.20 -6.71
N VAL A 102 -1.65 0.05 -6.27
CA VAL A 102 -0.64 1.13 -6.32
C VAL A 102 0.45 0.91 -5.29
N ALA A 103 0.11 0.45 -4.07
CA ALA A 103 1.09 0.11 -3.05
C ALA A 103 1.99 -1.05 -3.49
N GLU A 104 1.41 -2.09 -4.11
CA GLU A 104 2.19 -3.19 -4.69
C GLU A 104 3.08 -2.71 -5.84
N ALA A 105 2.57 -1.81 -6.68
CA ALA A 105 3.37 -1.22 -7.76
C ALA A 105 4.57 -0.43 -7.22
N LEU A 106 4.38 0.38 -6.17
CA LEU A 106 5.47 1.12 -5.52
C LEU A 106 6.50 0.16 -4.92
N ARG A 107 6.07 -0.88 -4.20
CA ARG A 107 6.97 -1.89 -3.62
C ARG A 107 7.90 -2.53 -4.66
N CYS A 108 7.42 -2.70 -5.89
CA CYS A 108 8.18 -3.32 -6.97
C CYS A 108 9.13 -2.36 -7.70
N GLU A 109 9.12 -1.05 -7.42
CA GLU A 109 10.03 -0.11 -8.06
C GLU A 109 11.46 -0.22 -7.49
N LYS A 110 12.44 0.06 -8.35
CA LYS A 110 13.86 -0.04 -8.00
C LYS A 110 14.23 0.97 -6.92
N GLY A 111 14.92 0.52 -5.88
CA GLY A 111 15.42 1.39 -4.80
C GLY A 111 14.40 1.68 -3.70
N VAL A 112 13.17 1.15 -3.81
CA VAL A 112 12.17 1.26 -2.75
C VAL A 112 12.55 0.33 -1.59
N LEU A 113 12.46 0.87 -0.37
CA LEU A 113 12.72 0.14 0.87
C LEU A 113 11.40 -0.26 1.53
N ARG A 114 11.45 -1.32 2.34
CA ARG A 114 10.31 -1.81 3.13
C ARG A 114 10.75 -2.05 4.55
N SER A 115 9.91 -1.64 5.51
CA SER A 115 10.10 -1.99 6.92
C SER A 115 10.07 -3.50 7.13
N LEU A 116 10.83 -3.97 8.13
CA LEU A 116 10.83 -5.36 8.57
C LEU A 116 9.69 -5.66 9.54
#